data_AF-A0A4Q3D8M2-F1
#
_entry.id   AF-A0A4Q3D8M2-F1
#
_cell.length_a   1.000
_cell.length_b   1.000
_cell.length_c   1.000
_cell.angle_alpha   90.00
_cell.angle_beta   90.00
_cell.angle_gamma   90.00
#
_symmetry.space_group_name_H-M   'P 1'
#
loop_
_entity.id
_entity.type
_entity.pdbx_description
1 polymer ?
#
loop_
_entity_poly.entity_id
_entity_poly.type
_entity_poly.pdbx_seq_one_letter_code
_entity_poly.pdbx_strand_id
1 'polypeptide(L)' 'MFIHTTKLRVRYGETDQMGYMYYGNYAEFYEVGRVEMLRSLGMTYSGMEAEGIIMPVLEMKCKYLKPA' A
#
# COMPACT_ATOMS: atom_id res chain seq x y z
N MET A 1 -1.34 -13.98 14.58
CA MET A 1 -0.89 -13.03 13.53
C MET A 1 -1.73 -11.77 13.69
N PHE A 2 -1.11 -10.58 13.72
CA PHE A 2 -1.84 -9.31 13.73
C PHE A 2 -2.39 -9.05 12.32
N ILE A 3 -3.62 -8.53 12.22
CA ILE A 3 -4.30 -8.26 10.95
C ILE A 3 -4.89 -6.85 11.02
N HIS A 4 -4.65 -6.06 9.98
CA HIS A 4 -5.24 -4.74 9.79
C HIS A 4 -5.88 -4.67 8.40
N THR A 5 -7.00 -3.97 8.26
CA THR A 5 -7.72 -3.84 6.99
C THR A 5 -7.93 -2.37 6.66
N THR A 6 -7.47 -1.98 5.48
CA THR A 6 -7.65 -0.62 4.94
C THR A 6 -8.53 -0.68 3.71
N LYS A 7 -9.59 0.13 3.68
CA LYS A 7 -10.43 0.28 2.49
C LYS A 7 -9.86 1.37 1.59
N LEU A 8 -9.67 1.04 0.32
CA LEU A 8 -9.19 1.96 -0.70
C LEU A 8 -10.22 2.07 -1.83
N ARG A 9 -10.30 3.26 -2.42
CA ARG A 9 -11.11 3.53 -3.61
C ARG A 9 -10.16 3.75 -4.77
N VAL A 10 -10.33 2.95 -5.83
CA VAL A 10 -9.65 3.19 -7.11
C VAL A 10 -10.09 4.55 -7.66
N ARG A 11 -9.12 5.41 -7.94
CA ARG A 11 -9.33 6.73 -8.51
C ARG A 11 -9.29 6.63 -10.04
N TYR A 12 -9.99 7.52 -10.71
CA TYR A 12 -10.04 7.54 -12.17
C TYR A 12 -8.63 7.63 -12.80
N GLY A 13 -7.75 8.45 -12.23
CA GLY A 13 -6.36 8.58 -12.67
C GLY A 13 -5.48 7.35 -12.46
N GLU A 14 -5.95 6.36 -11.68
CA GLU A 14 -5.22 5.11 -11.43
C GLU A 14 -5.65 4.00 -12.40
N THR A 15 -6.61 4.28 -13.29
CA THR A 15 -7.09 3.33 -14.30
C THR A 15 -6.29 3.40 -15.59
N ASP A 16 -6.25 2.28 -16.34
CA ASP A 16 -5.65 2.22 -17.67
C ASP A 16 -6.70 2.13 -18.80
N GLN A 17 -6.26 1.98 -20.05
CA GLN A 17 -7.13 1.89 -21.22
C GLN A 17 -8.07 0.67 -21.19
N MET A 18 -7.80 -0.34 -20.35
CA MET A 18 -8.67 -1.51 -20.19
C MET A 18 -9.84 -1.23 -19.23
N GLY A 19 -9.86 -0.06 -18.58
CA GLY A 19 -10.93 0.37 -17.67
C GLY A 19 -10.82 -0.20 -16.25
N TYR A 20 -9.66 -0.77 -15.91
CA TYR A 20 -9.36 -1.32 -14.60
C TYR A 20 -8.22 -0.55 -13.95
N MET A 21 -8.01 -0.78 -12.65
CA MET A 21 -6.83 -0.27 -11.98
C MET A 21 -5.55 -0.77 -12.66
N TYR A 22 -4.69 0.15 -13.07
CA TYR A 22 -3.40 -0.18 -13.67
C TYR A 22 -2.58 -1.02 -12.69
N TYR A 23 -2.09 -2.19 -13.14
CA TYR A 23 -1.43 -3.15 -12.26
C TYR A 23 -0.18 -2.60 -11.56
N GLY A 24 0.49 -1.60 -12.16
CA GLY A 24 1.66 -0.95 -11.57
C GLY A 24 1.34 -0.18 -10.28
N ASN A 25 0.08 0.22 -10.08
CA ASN A 25 -0.34 1.01 -8.92
C ASN A 25 -0.60 0.16 -7.66
N TYR A 26 -0.58 -1.18 -7.76
CA TYR A 26 -0.79 -2.05 -6.58
C TYR A 26 0.27 -1.84 -5.49
N ALA A 27 1.50 -1.47 -5.85
CA ALA A 27 2.56 -1.18 -4.88
C ALA A 27 2.16 -0.03 -3.93
N GLU A 28 1.57 1.03 -4.48
CA GLU A 28 1.08 2.18 -3.71
C GLU A 28 -0.07 1.78 -2.77
N PHE A 29 -0.96 0.90 -3.23
CA PHE A 29 -2.06 0.41 -2.41
C PHE A 29 -1.57 -0.45 -1.23
N TYR A 30 -0.56 -1.30 -1.45
CA TYR A 30 0.09 -2.05 -0.37
C TYR A 30 0.81 -1.13 0.61
N GLU A 31 1.44 -0.04 0.12
CA GLU A 31 2.06 0.95 0.98
C GLU A 31 1.04 1.64 1.89
N VAL A 32 -0.10 2.09 1.36
CA VAL A 32 -1.16 2.69 2.18
C VAL A 32 -1.64 1.69 3.23
N GLY A 33 -1.84 0.42 2.87
CA GLY A 33 -2.18 -0.63 3.84
C GLY A 33 -1.14 -0.79 4.95
N ARG A 34 0.17 -0.79 4.60
CA ARG A 34 1.29 -0.87 5.54
C ARG A 34 1.35 0.34 6.48
N VAL A 35 1.19 1.55 5.95
CA VAL A 35 1.24 2.79 6.74
C VAL A 35 0.05 2.87 7.70
N GLU A 36 -1.16 2.54 7.25
CA GLU A 36 -2.34 2.51 8.12
C GLU A 36 -2.22 1.42 9.20
N MET A 37 -1.62 0.27 8.87
CA MET A 37 -1.31 -0.76 9.85
C MET A 37 -0.35 -0.23 10.93
N LEU A 38 0.73 0.47 10.56
CA LEU A 38 1.65 1.09 11.51
C LEU A 38 0.94 2.13 12.40
N ARG A 39 0.09 2.96 11.80
CA ARG A 39 -0.74 3.95 12.54
C ARG A 39 -1.66 3.30 13.55
N SER A 40 -2.28 2.17 13.21
CA SER A 40 -3.14 1.41 14.13
C SER A 40 -2.39 0.88 15.36
N LEU A 41 -1.06 0.75 15.27
CA LEU A 41 -0.16 0.34 16.35
C LEU A 41 0.46 1.53 17.11
N GLY A 42 0.05 2.77 16.81
CA GLY A 42 0.60 3.98 17.42
C GLY A 42 1.93 4.44 16.83
N MET A 43 2.38 3.86 15.71
CA MET A 43 3.60 4.25 15.02
C MET A 43 3.28 5.08 13.78
N THR A 44 4.18 6.00 13.41
CA THR A 44 4.08 6.73 12.14
C THR A 44 5.36 6.55 11.34
N TYR A 45 5.23 6.42 10.02
CA TYR A 45 6.40 6.26 9.14
C TYR A 45 7.37 7.44 9.29
N SER A 46 6.85 8.66 9.31
CA SER A 46 7.64 9.89 9.55
C SER A 46 8.32 9.92 10.91
N GLY A 47 7.69 9.34 11.95
CA GLY A 47 8.32 9.21 13.26
C GLY A 47 9.52 8.27 13.23
N MET A 48 9.40 7.15 12.52
CA MET A 48 10.51 6.21 12.34
C MET A 48 11.66 6.85 11.55
N GLU A 49 11.35 7.61 10.49
CA GLU A 49 12.37 8.36 9.73
C GLU A 49 13.11 9.38 10.61
N ALA A 50 12.39 10.09 11.49
CA ALA A 50 13.00 11.04 12.43
C ALA A 50 13.94 10.36 13.45
N GLU A 51 13.70 9.08 13.76
CA GLU A 51 14.58 8.24 14.57
C GLU A 51 15.76 7.63 13.77
N GLY A 52 15.86 7.94 12.47
CA GLY A 52 16.91 7.43 11.59
C GLY A 52 16.63 6.02 11.04
N ILE A 53 15.40 5.53 11.16
CA ILE A 53 14.98 4.21 10.69
C ILE A 53 14.30 4.35 9.33
N ILE A 54 14.84 3.67 8.31
CA ILE A 54 14.29 3.62 6.96
C ILE A 54 13.85 2.18 6.65
N MET A 55 12.69 2.02 6.01
CA MET A 55 12.14 0.70 5.66
C MET A 55 12.01 0.56 4.13
N PRO A 56 13.09 0.25 3.41
CA PRO A 56 13.04 0.04 1.97
C PRO A 56 12.35 -1.29 1.62
N VAL A 57 11.57 -1.30 0.54
CA VAL A 57 11.01 -2.54 -0.02
C VAL A 57 12.10 -3.24 -0.83
N LEU A 58 12.46 -4.46 -0.43
CA LEU A 58 13.46 -5.28 -1.15
C LEU A 58 12.84 -6.18 -2.23
N GLU A 59 11.62 -6.67 -1.99
CA GLU A 59 10.90 -7.54 -2.91
C GLU A 59 9.39 -7.29 -2.75
N MET A 60 8.66 -7.34 -3.87
CA MET A 60 7.21 -7.35 -3.89
C MET A 60 6.73 -8.49 -4.78
N LYS A 61 5.83 -9.32 -4.25
CA LYS A 61 5.11 -10.35 -5.02
C LYS A 61 3.64 -10.01 -5.03
N CYS A 62 3.08 -9.81 -6.22
CA CYS A 62 1.65 -9.60 -6.40
C CYS A 62 1.11 -10.60 -7.43
N LYS A 63 0.00 -11.26 -7.09
CA LYS A 63 -0.73 -12.13 -8.00
C LYS A 63 -2.10 -11.53 -8.25
N TYR A 64 -2.33 -11.09 -9.48
CA TYR A 64 -3.60 -10.49 -9.90
C TYR A 64 -4.62 -11.59 -10.22
N LEU A 65 -5.59 -11.78 -9.32
CA LEU A 65 -6.61 -12.83 -9.47
C LEU A 65 -7.86 -12.36 -10.19
N LYS A 66 -8.27 -11.12 -9.93
CA LYS A 66 -9.40 -10.43 -10.54
C LYS A 66 -9.02 -8.95 -10.67
N PRO A 67 -9.48 -8.27 -11.74
CA PRO A 67 -9.28 -6.84 -11.85
C PRO A 67 -10.04 -6.12 -10.72
N ALA A 68 -9.46 -5.01 -10.26
CA ALA A 68 -10.08 -4.10 -9.31
C ALA A 68 -10.81 -2.97 -10.04
#